data_AF-A0A286USE6-F1
#
_entry.id   AF-A0A286USE6-F1
#
_cell.length_a   1.000
_cell.length_b   1.000
_cell.length_c   1.000
_cell.angle_alpha   90.00
_cell.angle_beta   90.00
_cell.angle_gamma   90.00
#
_symmetry.space_group_name_H-M   'P 1'
#
loop_
_entity.id
_entity.type
_entity.pdbx_description
1 polymer ?
#
loop_
_entity_poly.entity_id
_entity_poly.type
_entity_poly.pdbx_seq_one_letter_code
_entity_poly.pdbx_strand_id
1 'polypeptide(L)'
;MSVDEALPNITSQPGTVGSRFVSQNDLDQAKARREEQWKAAYARLGQEPPPQPTEDVYDGRSLAEKLAANKVAKQEEWEEKTKLANQFRALEEDEIQFLESIRDEEQRKALKRKHEDAEEVKGFKEAVAARNAIPASARLQGVVVKKKPTKPAPSEPKVAHPSKPLQATKSDDVSTNTEKDDETQTGSNKKPKISPSSS
;
A
#
# COMPACT_ATOMS: atom_id res chain seq x y z
N MET A 1 -5.92 33.17 -7.87
CA MET A 1 -6.70 33.08 -6.62
C MET A 1 -5.85 33.71 -5.52
N SER A 2 -6.01 35.01 -5.31
CA SER A 2 -5.32 35.72 -4.23
C SER A 2 -6.20 35.65 -2.99
N VAL A 3 -5.84 34.80 -2.05
CA VAL A 3 -6.40 34.82 -0.70
C VAL A 3 -5.58 35.82 0.10
N ASP A 4 -6.00 37.09 0.04
CA ASP A 4 -5.55 38.11 0.99
C ASP A 4 -6.25 37.78 2.32
N GLU A 5 -5.69 36.81 3.04
CA GLU A 5 -6.11 36.44 4.38
C GLU A 5 -5.58 37.53 5.32
N ALA A 6 -6.36 38.61 5.39
CA ALA A 6 -6.13 39.72 6.30
C ALA A 6 -6.16 39.20 7.74
N LEU A 7 -5.00 38.82 8.26
CA LEU A 7 -4.81 38.50 9.66
C LEU A 7 -5.25 39.73 10.47
N PRO A 8 -6.15 39.60 11.46
CA PRO A 8 -6.58 40.73 12.25
C PRO A 8 -5.38 41.34 12.98
N ASN A 9 -4.97 42.54 12.56
CA ASN A 9 -3.89 43.29 13.18
C ASN A 9 -4.31 43.75 14.58
N ILE A 10 -3.93 42.98 15.60
CA ILE A 10 -4.09 43.29 17.02
C ILE A 10 -3.05 44.32 17.49
N THR A 11 -2.96 45.47 16.83
CA THR A 11 -2.19 46.60 17.36
C THR A 11 -2.95 47.24 18.52
N SER A 12 -2.40 47.12 19.72
CA SER A 12 -3.00 47.58 20.98
C SER A 12 -2.99 49.11 21.06
N GLN A 13 -4.06 49.76 20.59
CA GLN A 13 -4.28 51.18 20.84
C GLN A 13 -4.44 51.42 22.36
N PRO A 14 -3.69 52.33 22.99
CA PRO A 14 -3.77 52.59 24.42
C PRO A 14 -5.15 53.18 24.76
N GLY A 15 -6.01 52.36 25.40
CA GLY A 15 -7.37 52.74 25.79
C GLY A 15 -8.47 51.72 25.44
N THR A 16 -8.17 50.70 24.62
CA THR A 16 -9.18 49.72 24.16
C THR A 16 -9.13 48.37 24.89
N VAL A 17 -8.28 48.23 25.91
CA VAL A 17 -8.03 46.94 26.59
C VAL A 17 -9.24 46.39 27.36
N GLY A 18 -10.11 47.26 27.90
CA GLY A 18 -11.26 46.85 28.70
C GLY A 18 -12.32 46.04 27.94
N SER A 19 -12.42 46.20 26.61
CA SER A 19 -13.38 45.44 25.79
C SER A 19 -12.85 44.08 25.34
N ARG A 20 -11.56 43.79 25.55
CA ARG A 20 -10.91 42.55 25.08
C ARG A 20 -10.79 41.48 26.17
N PHE A 21 -10.98 41.87 27.43
CA PHE A 21 -10.99 40.95 28.55
C PHE A 21 -12.43 40.67 28.95
N VAL A 22 -12.80 39.40 28.95
CA VAL A 22 -14.11 38.92 29.43
C VAL A 22 -13.91 38.43 30.85
N SER A 23 -14.80 38.82 31.78
CA SER A 23 -14.72 38.33 33.15
C SER A 23 -15.13 36.86 33.22
N GLN A 24 -14.60 36.13 34.20
CA GLN A 24 -14.97 34.73 34.42
C GLN A 24 -16.50 34.58 34.60
N ASN A 25 -17.12 35.50 35.34
CA ASN A 25 -18.55 35.51 35.56
C ASN A 25 -19.35 35.69 34.25
N ASP A 26 -18.89 36.54 33.34
CA ASP A 26 -19.57 36.73 32.05
C ASP A 26 -19.48 35.46 31.17
N LEU A 27 -18.35 34.74 31.23
CA LEU A 27 -18.21 33.45 30.55
C LEU A 27 -19.15 32.40 31.13
N ASP A 28 -19.25 32.31 32.46
CA ASP A 28 -20.10 31.34 33.13
C ASP A 28 -21.59 31.60 32.86
N GLN A 29 -22.02 32.87 32.88
CA GLN A 29 -23.38 33.25 32.49
C GLN A 29 -23.67 32.97 31.02
N ALA A 30 -22.69 33.22 30.12
CA ALA A 30 -22.84 32.90 28.71
C ALA A 30 -22.93 31.39 28.46
N LYS A 31 -22.15 30.57 29.19
CA LYS A 31 -22.24 29.10 29.16
C LYS A 31 -23.61 28.63 29.66
N ALA A 32 -24.08 29.14 30.79
CA ALA A 32 -25.39 28.78 31.36
C ALA A 32 -26.55 29.11 30.40
N ARG A 33 -26.59 30.32 29.83
CA ARG A 33 -27.62 30.70 28.85
C ARG A 33 -27.60 29.80 27.62
N ARG A 34 -26.41 29.46 27.12
CA ARG A 34 -26.26 28.55 25.98
C ARG A 34 -26.76 27.15 26.33
N GLU A 35 -26.44 26.65 27.51
CA GLU A 35 -26.87 25.35 27.99
C GLU A 35 -28.39 25.27 28.18
N GLU A 36 -29.02 26.30 28.75
CA GLU A 36 -30.47 26.39 28.88
C GLU A 36 -31.18 26.38 27.53
N GLN A 37 -30.68 27.17 26.57
CA GLN A 37 -31.22 27.19 25.21
C GLN A 37 -31.06 25.83 24.53
N TRP A 38 -29.92 25.17 24.73
CA TRP A 38 -29.63 23.85 24.18
C TRP A 38 -30.56 22.79 24.77
N LYS A 39 -30.70 22.75 26.11
CA LYS A 39 -31.64 21.87 26.81
C LYS A 39 -33.07 22.10 26.37
N ALA A 40 -33.50 23.35 26.22
CA ALA A 40 -34.84 23.69 25.74
C ALA A 40 -35.09 23.22 24.29
N ALA A 41 -34.08 23.33 23.42
CA ALA A 41 -34.17 22.85 22.04
C ALA A 41 -34.33 21.31 21.98
N TYR A 42 -33.58 20.58 22.80
CA TYR A 42 -33.67 19.11 22.88
C TYR A 42 -34.96 18.64 23.55
N ALA A 43 -35.41 19.31 24.61
CA ALA A 43 -36.71 19.05 25.23
C ALA A 43 -37.87 19.23 24.24
N ARG A 44 -37.79 20.23 23.36
CA ARG A 44 -38.77 20.43 22.28
C ARG A 44 -38.74 19.30 21.24
N LEU A 45 -37.58 18.70 21.01
CA LEU A 45 -37.41 17.55 20.10
C LEU A 45 -37.85 16.22 20.73
N GLY A 46 -38.11 16.20 22.05
CA GLY A 46 -38.47 14.98 22.79
C GLY A 46 -37.30 14.01 23.00
N GLN A 47 -36.07 14.49 22.83
CA GLN A 47 -34.85 13.71 22.99
C GLN A 47 -34.03 14.26 24.15
N GLU A 48 -33.39 13.38 24.93
CA GLU A 48 -32.48 13.81 25.98
C GLU A 48 -31.25 14.49 25.35
N PRO A 49 -30.81 15.66 25.87
CA PRO A 49 -29.55 16.25 25.46
C PRO A 49 -28.40 15.24 25.63
N PRO A 50 -27.55 15.04 24.61
CA PRO A 50 -26.38 14.19 24.76
C PRO A 50 -25.49 14.72 25.89
N PRO A 51 -24.73 13.83 26.55
CA PRO A 51 -23.86 14.22 27.66
C PRO A 51 -22.92 15.34 27.22
N GLN A 52 -22.75 16.33 28.08
CA GLN A 52 -21.87 17.46 27.79
C GLN A 52 -20.47 16.95 27.44
N PRO A 53 -19.83 17.52 26.40
CA PRO A 53 -18.43 17.25 26.16
C PRO A 53 -17.67 17.66 27.42
N THR A 54 -16.91 16.72 27.98
CA THR A 54 -16.03 17.00 29.11
C THR A 54 -15.09 18.12 28.69
N GLU A 55 -15.09 19.23 29.44
CA GLU A 55 -14.10 20.29 29.24
C GLU A 55 -12.71 19.65 29.23
N ASP A 56 -11.89 19.99 28.23
CA ASP A 56 -10.58 19.38 28.02
C ASP A 56 -9.81 19.41 29.33
N VAL A 57 -9.46 18.22 29.84
CA VAL A 57 -8.70 18.06 31.08
C VAL A 57 -7.49 18.97 30.99
N TYR A 58 -7.31 19.83 31.99
CA TYR A 58 -6.23 20.81 32.02
C TYR A 58 -4.88 20.10 31.79
N ASP A 59 -4.39 20.21 30.57
CA ASP A 59 -3.14 19.60 30.16
C ASP A 59 -1.98 20.42 30.72
N GLY A 60 -1.20 19.82 31.62
CA GLY A 60 -0.06 20.43 32.28
C GLY A 60 1.13 20.74 31.37
N ARG A 61 1.07 20.32 30.09
CA ARG A 61 2.05 20.72 29.08
C ARG A 61 1.99 22.22 28.82
N SER A 62 3.17 22.79 28.55
CA SER A 62 3.30 24.18 28.16
C SER A 62 2.54 24.45 26.85
N LEU A 63 2.11 25.70 26.65
CA LEU A 63 1.47 26.10 25.41
C LEU A 63 2.37 25.84 24.19
N ALA A 64 3.69 25.97 24.34
CA ALA A 64 4.65 25.69 23.29
C ALA A 64 4.61 24.23 22.83
N GLU A 65 4.57 23.29 23.78
CA GLU A 65 4.46 21.86 23.48
C GLU A 65 3.12 21.53 22.81
N LYS A 66 2.01 22.13 23.27
CA LYS A 66 0.69 21.97 22.64
C LYS A 66 0.71 22.45 21.19
N LEU A 67 1.28 23.63 20.94
CA LEU A 67 1.38 24.17 19.59
C LEU A 67 2.29 23.32 18.70
N ALA A 68 3.39 22.79 19.24
CA ALA A 68 4.27 21.87 18.52
C ALA A 68 3.53 20.58 18.15
N ALA A 69 2.84 19.96 19.10
CA ALA A 69 2.05 18.76 18.86
C ALA A 69 0.95 18.99 17.81
N ASN A 70 0.28 20.15 17.82
CA ASN A 70 -0.73 20.49 16.83
C ASN A 70 -0.14 20.66 15.42
N LYS A 71 1.06 21.24 15.31
CA LYS A 71 1.78 21.36 14.04
C LYS A 71 2.21 20.00 13.52
N VAL A 72 2.79 19.17 14.38
CA VAL A 72 3.23 17.82 14.03
C VAL A 72 2.03 16.97 13.60
N ALA A 73 0.94 16.96 14.36
CA ALA A 73 -0.26 16.21 14.00
C ALA A 73 -0.81 16.64 12.64
N LYS A 74 -0.91 17.95 12.37
CA LYS A 74 -1.34 18.44 11.06
C LYS A 74 -0.38 18.05 9.93
N GLN A 75 0.92 18.06 10.21
CA GLN A 75 1.95 17.68 9.25
C GLN A 75 1.87 16.18 8.95
N GLU A 76 1.76 15.33 9.98
CA GLU A 76 1.60 13.88 9.85
C GLU A 76 0.34 13.54 9.07
N GLU A 77 -0.80 14.16 9.40
CA GLU A 77 -2.05 13.96 8.63
C GLU A 77 -1.91 14.38 7.16
N TRP A 78 -1.20 15.47 6.89
CA TRP A 78 -0.97 15.93 5.53
C TRP A 78 -0.05 14.98 4.78
N GLU A 79 1.05 14.55 5.40
CA GLU A 79 1.97 13.56 4.85
C GLU A 79 1.29 12.22 4.59
N GLU A 80 0.45 11.73 5.49
CA GLU A 80 -0.32 10.49 5.29
C GLU A 80 -1.26 10.59 4.08
N LYS A 81 -2.01 11.70 3.97
CA LYS A 81 -2.93 11.95 2.85
C LYS A 81 -2.17 12.10 1.52
N THR A 82 -1.02 12.77 1.54
CA THR A 82 -0.24 13.06 0.34
C THR A 82 0.72 11.92 -0.04
N LYS A 83 1.10 11.04 0.90
CA LYS A 83 2.00 9.90 0.66
C LYS A 83 1.46 8.93 -0.36
N LEU A 84 0.16 8.63 -0.32
CA LEU A 84 -0.47 7.77 -1.33
C LEU A 84 -0.61 8.50 -2.67
N ALA A 85 -0.87 9.80 -2.66
CA ALA A 85 -0.96 10.60 -3.88
C ALA A 85 0.38 10.69 -4.63
N ASN A 86 1.50 10.77 -3.90
CA ASN A 86 2.84 10.86 -4.48
C ASN A 86 3.42 9.52 -4.95
N GLN A 87 2.82 8.39 -4.58
CA GLN A 87 3.32 7.06 -4.99
C GLN A 87 3.08 6.77 -6.47
N PHE A 88 1.99 7.31 -7.02
CA PHE A 88 1.61 7.09 -8.40
C PHE A 88 1.75 8.41 -9.16
N ARG A 89 2.73 8.44 -10.05
CA ARG A 89 2.87 9.48 -11.06
C ARG A 89 2.39 8.96 -12.41
N ALA A 90 2.00 9.86 -13.30
CA ALA A 90 1.80 9.51 -14.69
C ALA A 90 3.15 9.04 -15.29
N LEU A 91 3.08 8.10 -16.24
CA LEU A 91 4.23 7.73 -17.06
C LEU A 91 4.54 8.90 -18.01
N GLU A 92 5.82 9.22 -18.15
CA GLU A 92 6.33 10.15 -19.15
C GLU A 92 6.26 9.53 -20.54
N GLU A 93 6.21 10.34 -21.60
CA GLU A 93 6.08 9.87 -22.99
C GLU A 93 7.22 8.89 -23.37
N ASP A 94 8.44 9.18 -22.95
CA ASP A 94 9.61 8.32 -23.20
C ASP A 94 9.50 6.97 -22.46
N GLU A 95 8.89 6.96 -21.27
CA GLU A 95 8.69 5.74 -20.47
C GLU A 95 7.62 4.84 -21.11
N ILE A 96 6.57 5.45 -21.70
CA ILE A 96 5.55 4.72 -22.46
C ILE A 96 6.17 4.06 -23.69
N GLN A 97 6.95 4.82 -24.47
CA GLN A 97 7.66 4.30 -25.65
C GLN A 97 8.64 3.19 -25.28
N PHE A 98 9.34 3.32 -24.15
CA PHE A 98 10.22 2.27 -23.65
C PHE A 98 9.46 0.97 -23.36
N LEU A 99 8.32 1.04 -22.66
CA LEU A 99 7.49 -0.14 -22.38
C LEU A 99 6.93 -0.78 -23.65
N GLU A 100 6.56 0.04 -24.65
CA GLU A 100 6.11 -0.44 -25.95
C GLU A 100 7.26 -1.14 -26.71
N SER A 101 8.47 -0.58 -26.66
CA SER A 101 9.66 -1.17 -27.27
C SER A 101 10.02 -2.55 -26.70
N ILE A 102 9.86 -2.74 -25.38
CA ILE A 102 10.04 -4.04 -24.71
C ILE A 102 9.00 -5.04 -25.23
N ARG A 103 7.73 -4.62 -25.27
CA ARG A 103 6.62 -5.48 -25.73
C ARG A 103 6.84 -5.92 -27.18
N ASP A 104 7.23 -4.99 -28.04
CA ASP A 104 7.55 -5.26 -29.44
C ASP A 104 8.73 -6.21 -29.59
N GLU A 105 9.76 -6.05 -28.76
CA GLU A 105 10.92 -6.94 -28.76
C GLU A 105 10.54 -8.36 -28.33
N GLU A 106 9.73 -8.52 -27.27
CA GLU A 106 9.22 -9.82 -26.83
C GLU A 106 8.37 -10.49 -27.90
N GLN A 107 7.46 -9.73 -28.53
CA GLN A 107 6.65 -10.24 -29.64
C GLN A 107 7.51 -10.66 -30.83
N ARG A 108 8.51 -9.86 -31.20
CA ARG A 108 9.44 -10.18 -32.29
C ARG A 108 10.24 -11.45 -32.00
N LYS A 109 10.74 -11.61 -30.77
CA LYS A 109 11.42 -12.84 -30.32
C LYS A 109 10.50 -14.05 -30.37
N ALA A 110 9.26 -13.90 -29.90
CA ALA A 110 8.26 -14.98 -29.92
C ALA A 110 7.87 -15.38 -31.35
N LEU A 111 7.67 -14.42 -32.24
CA LEU A 111 7.37 -14.66 -33.65
C LEU A 111 8.54 -15.35 -34.36
N LYS A 112 9.77 -14.88 -34.10
CA LYS A 112 10.97 -15.49 -34.66
C LYS A 112 11.12 -16.96 -34.23
N ARG A 113 10.94 -17.24 -32.93
CA ARG A 113 10.96 -18.61 -32.41
C ARG A 113 9.87 -19.47 -33.05
N LYS A 114 8.62 -18.98 -33.13
CA LYS A 114 7.53 -19.70 -33.79
C LYS A 114 7.82 -19.98 -35.26
N HIS A 115 8.46 -19.05 -35.96
CA HIS A 115 8.84 -19.21 -37.35
C HIS A 115 9.94 -20.27 -37.51
N GLU A 116 10.99 -20.22 -36.68
CA GLU A 116 12.06 -21.22 -36.65
C GLU A 116 11.48 -22.62 -36.35
N ASP A 117 10.64 -22.75 -35.32
CA ASP A 117 9.97 -24.00 -34.96
C ASP A 117 9.10 -24.53 -36.14
N ALA A 118 8.40 -23.64 -36.85
CA ALA A 118 7.55 -24.02 -37.99
C ALA A 118 8.37 -24.54 -39.18
N GLU A 119 9.50 -23.90 -39.49
CA GLU A 119 10.41 -24.33 -40.56
C GLU A 119 11.08 -25.67 -40.23
N GLU A 120 11.50 -25.90 -38.98
CA GLU A 120 12.04 -27.19 -38.53
C GLU A 120 11.01 -28.32 -38.67
N VAL A 121 9.77 -28.09 -38.23
CA VAL A 121 8.68 -29.06 -38.35
C VAL A 121 8.35 -29.33 -39.82
N LYS A 122 8.36 -28.30 -40.67
CA LYS A 122 8.13 -28.45 -42.12
C LYS A 122 9.23 -29.29 -42.76
N GLY A 123 10.50 -28.98 -42.49
CA GLY A 123 11.64 -29.76 -43.00
C GLY A 123 11.61 -31.22 -42.54
N PHE A 124 11.22 -31.48 -41.28
CA PHE A 124 11.02 -32.84 -40.80
C PHE A 124 9.90 -33.57 -41.56
N LYS A 125 8.76 -32.93 -41.78
CA LYS A 125 7.64 -33.51 -42.55
C LYS A 125 8.07 -33.86 -43.98
N GLU A 126 8.79 -32.97 -44.65
CA GLU A 126 9.33 -33.19 -45.99
C GLU A 126 10.33 -34.36 -46.02
N ALA A 127 11.27 -34.41 -45.07
CA ALA A 127 12.24 -35.50 -44.97
C ALA A 127 11.60 -36.86 -44.66
N VAL A 128 10.58 -36.90 -43.78
CA VAL A 128 9.81 -38.11 -43.49
C VAL A 128 9.02 -38.56 -44.71
N ALA A 129 8.37 -37.63 -45.42
CA ALA A 129 7.66 -37.94 -46.65
C ALA A 129 8.60 -38.51 -47.72
N ALA A 130 9.76 -37.88 -47.94
CA ALA A 130 10.79 -38.37 -48.85
C ALA A 130 11.30 -39.77 -48.44
N ARG A 131 11.57 -39.99 -47.15
CA ARG A 131 12.01 -41.29 -46.61
C ARG A 131 10.94 -42.38 -46.78
N ASN A 132 9.65 -42.02 -46.72
CA ASN A 132 8.53 -42.94 -46.92
C ASN A 132 8.21 -43.19 -48.39
N ALA A 133 8.53 -42.24 -49.28
CA ALA A 133 8.39 -42.40 -50.73
C ALA A 133 9.45 -43.33 -51.35
N ILE A 134 10.60 -43.51 -50.68
CA ILE A 134 11.65 -44.46 -51.09
C ILE A 134 11.22 -45.90 -50.75
N PRO A 135 11.31 -46.87 -51.68
CA PRO A 135 10.94 -48.26 -51.41
C PRO A 135 11.81 -48.88 -50.32
N ALA A 136 11.20 -49.73 -49.47
CA ALA A 136 11.83 -50.31 -48.27
C ALA A 136 13.19 -51.00 -48.54
N SER A 137 13.39 -51.55 -49.74
CA SER A 137 14.64 -52.19 -50.18
C SER A 137 15.84 -51.23 -50.27
N ALA A 138 15.61 -49.95 -50.61
CA ALA A 138 16.65 -48.93 -50.70
C ALA A 138 16.90 -48.19 -49.36
N ARG A 139 15.94 -48.27 -48.41
CA ARG A 139 16.00 -47.60 -47.09
C ARG A 139 17.04 -48.23 -46.13
N LEU A 140 17.42 -49.49 -46.35
CA LEU A 140 18.36 -50.24 -45.49
C LEU A 140 19.84 -50.09 -45.90
N GLN A 141 20.15 -49.49 -47.06
CA GLN A 141 21.52 -49.46 -47.61
C GLN A 141 22.32 -48.20 -47.23
N GLY A 142 21.68 -47.21 -46.57
CA GLY A 142 22.28 -45.89 -46.29
C GLY A 142 22.96 -45.70 -44.93
N VAL A 143 23.22 -46.75 -44.14
CA VAL A 143 23.74 -46.61 -42.76
C VAL A 143 25.28 -46.65 -42.65
N VAL A 144 26.02 -46.82 -43.74
CA VAL A 144 27.49 -46.98 -43.65
C VAL A 144 28.21 -45.73 -44.18
N VAL A 145 29.17 -45.22 -43.38
CA VAL A 145 30.28 -44.30 -43.73
C VAL A 145 29.92 -42.80 -43.59
N LYS A 146 30.50 -41.92 -42.75
CA LYS A 146 31.77 -41.85 -41.97
C LYS A 146 31.63 -40.70 -40.94
N LYS A 147 32.11 -40.87 -39.70
CA LYS A 147 32.96 -39.88 -39.00
C LYS A 147 33.68 -40.55 -37.81
N LYS A 148 35.00 -40.45 -37.87
CA LYS A 148 36.04 -40.95 -36.94
C LYS A 148 36.00 -40.17 -35.61
N PRO A 149 36.12 -40.80 -34.43
CA PRO A 149 36.25 -40.05 -33.19
C PRO A 149 37.73 -39.75 -32.91
N THR A 150 38.11 -38.47 -33.01
CA THR A 150 39.32 -37.97 -32.36
C THR A 150 38.94 -37.39 -31.02
N LYS A 151 39.35 -38.07 -29.95
CA LYS A 151 39.39 -37.58 -28.58
C LYS A 151 40.47 -36.49 -28.49
N PRO A 152 40.19 -35.37 -27.81
CA PRO A 152 41.20 -34.81 -26.93
C PRO A 152 40.68 -34.75 -25.48
N ALA A 153 41.61 -34.96 -24.58
CA ALA A 153 41.45 -34.98 -23.14
C ALA A 153 40.88 -33.66 -22.57
N PRO A 154 40.26 -33.70 -21.37
CA PRO A 154 39.84 -32.50 -20.67
C PRO A 154 41.08 -31.80 -20.09
N SER A 155 41.39 -30.61 -20.59
CA SER A 155 42.28 -29.67 -19.92
C SER A 155 41.45 -28.80 -18.98
N GLU A 156 41.70 -28.94 -17.68
CA GLU A 156 41.38 -27.94 -16.66
C GLU A 156 41.85 -26.55 -17.09
N PRO A 157 41.09 -25.50 -16.73
CA PRO A 157 41.74 -24.30 -16.22
C PRO A 157 41.23 -24.00 -14.82
N LYS A 158 42.17 -24.04 -13.87
CA LYS A 158 42.04 -23.36 -12.58
C LYS A 158 41.94 -21.86 -12.85
N VAL A 159 40.80 -21.26 -12.57
CA VAL A 159 40.71 -19.82 -12.32
C VAL A 159 40.15 -19.63 -10.92
N ALA A 160 41.00 -19.09 -10.07
CA ALA A 160 40.71 -18.74 -8.71
C ALA A 160 39.61 -17.68 -8.65
N HIS A 161 38.52 -17.97 -7.95
CA HIS A 161 37.60 -16.96 -7.44
C HIS A 161 37.96 -16.71 -5.97
N PRO A 162 38.23 -15.46 -5.55
CA PRO A 162 38.37 -15.16 -4.12
C PRO A 162 36.99 -15.27 -3.47
N SER A 163 36.87 -16.23 -2.55
CA SER A 163 35.73 -16.39 -1.66
C SER A 163 35.58 -15.14 -0.79
N LYS A 164 34.48 -14.39 -0.95
CA LYS A 164 33.98 -13.49 0.08
C LYS A 164 32.98 -14.28 0.93
N PRO A 165 33.16 -14.40 2.26
CA PRO A 165 32.16 -15.02 3.11
C PRO A 165 30.97 -14.08 3.30
N LEU A 166 29.77 -14.57 2.97
CA LEU A 166 28.51 -14.00 3.46
C LEU A 166 28.46 -14.24 4.97
N GLN A 167 28.50 -13.15 5.75
CA GLN A 167 28.13 -13.21 7.15
C GLN A 167 26.61 -13.33 7.24
N ALA A 168 26.18 -14.46 7.80
CA ALA A 168 24.84 -14.64 8.33
C ALA A 168 24.74 -13.85 9.65
N THR A 169 23.95 -12.77 9.67
CA THR A 169 23.45 -12.23 10.93
C THR A 169 22.13 -12.90 11.25
N LYS A 170 22.17 -13.63 12.36
CA LYS A 170 21.06 -14.33 12.99
C LYS A 170 19.93 -13.36 13.30
N SER A 171 18.72 -13.84 13.07
CA SER A 171 17.50 -13.43 13.72
C SER A 171 17.61 -13.69 15.22
N ASP A 172 17.64 -12.63 16.03
CA ASP A 172 17.29 -12.72 17.44
C ASP A 172 15.79 -12.44 17.56
N ASP A 173 15.01 -13.52 17.42
CA ASP A 173 13.67 -13.63 17.98
C ASP A 173 13.85 -13.89 19.49
N VAL A 174 13.63 -12.87 20.31
CA VAL A 174 13.50 -13.04 21.76
C VAL A 174 12.01 -12.97 22.09
N SER A 175 11.45 -14.17 22.22
CA SER A 175 10.21 -14.40 22.96
C SER A 175 10.46 -14.11 24.44
N THR A 176 9.75 -13.12 24.99
CA THR A 176 9.43 -13.10 26.42
C THR A 176 7.93 -13.24 26.58
N ASN A 177 7.51 -14.48 26.87
CA ASN A 177 6.23 -14.78 27.47
C ASN A 177 6.14 -14.10 28.84
N THR A 178 5.09 -13.34 29.09
CA THR A 178 4.59 -13.11 30.45
C THR A 178 3.08 -13.23 30.39
N GLU A 179 2.64 -14.41 30.80
CA GLU A 179 1.28 -14.77 31.14
C GLU A 179 0.99 -14.21 32.53
N LYS A 180 -0.13 -13.48 32.68
CA LYS A 180 -0.95 -13.36 33.89
C LYS A 180 -2.31 -12.75 33.53
N ASP A 181 -3.27 -13.66 33.41
CA ASP A 181 -4.67 -13.61 33.89
C ASP A 181 -5.23 -12.24 34.35
N ASP A 182 -6.35 -11.81 33.75
CA ASP A 182 -7.59 -11.58 34.51
C ASP A 182 -8.84 -11.65 33.60
N GLU A 183 -9.83 -12.37 34.10
CA GLU A 183 -11.16 -12.60 33.53
C GLU A 183 -12.01 -11.33 33.50
N THR A 184 -12.82 -11.15 32.43
CA THR A 184 -14.28 -11.24 32.64
C THR A 184 -15.04 -11.48 31.34
N GLN A 185 -15.73 -12.61 31.32
CA GLN A 185 -16.86 -12.94 30.45
C GLN A 185 -18.05 -11.99 30.70
N THR A 186 -18.77 -11.63 29.63
CA THR A 186 -20.19 -11.94 29.36
C THR A 186 -20.49 -11.38 27.96
N GLY A 187 -21.09 -12.06 26.97
CA GLY A 187 -22.05 -13.15 27.01
C GLY A 187 -23.46 -12.60 26.78
N SER A 188 -23.94 -12.54 25.53
CA SER A 188 -25.30 -12.92 25.09
C SER A 188 -25.71 -12.26 23.77
N ASN A 189 -25.56 -13.00 22.66
CA ASN A 189 -26.30 -12.74 21.44
C ASN A 189 -27.21 -13.96 21.18
N LYS A 190 -28.49 -13.84 21.54
CA LYS A 190 -29.56 -14.78 21.14
C LYS A 190 -30.93 -14.15 21.43
N LYS A 191 -31.72 -13.90 20.38
CA LYS A 191 -33.18 -13.84 20.51
C LYS A 191 -33.81 -14.64 19.35
N PRO A 192 -34.87 -15.44 19.60
CA PRO A 192 -35.31 -16.49 18.69
C PRO A 192 -36.43 -16.07 17.75
N LYS A 193 -36.55 -16.87 16.68
CA LYS A 193 -37.68 -17.05 15.76
C LYS A 193 -39.02 -17.10 16.51
N ILE A 194 -39.99 -16.31 16.05
CA ILE A 194 -41.42 -16.56 16.29
C ILE A 194 -42.15 -16.37 14.96
N SER A 195 -42.60 -17.47 14.39
CA SER A 195 -43.67 -17.53 13.40
C SER A 195 -45.02 -17.52 14.13
N PRO A 196 -46.08 -16.99 13.52
CA PRO A 196 -47.41 -17.54 13.73
C PRO A 196 -48.05 -18.03 12.43
N SER A 197 -48.41 -19.32 12.44
CA SER A 197 -49.39 -19.94 11.55
C SER A 197 -50.81 -19.74 12.08
N SER A 198 -51.79 -19.68 11.15
CA SER A 198 -53.24 -19.81 11.38
C SER A 198 -53.88 -18.59 12.08
N SER A 199 -54.98 -18.00 11.61
CA SER A 199 -56.14 -18.51 10.88
C SER A 199 -56.75 -17.44 9.97
#